data_AF-A0AA51R027-F1
#
_entry.id   AF-A0AA51R027-F1
#
_cell.length_a   1.000
_cell.length_b   1.000
_cell.length_c   1.000
_cell.angle_alpha   90.00
_cell.angle_beta   90.00
_cell.angle_gamma   90.00
#
_symmetry.space_group_name_H-M   'P 1'
#
loop_
_entity.id
_entity.type
_entity.pdbx_description
1 polymer ?
#
loop_
_entity_poly.entity_id
_entity_poly.type
_entity_poly.pdbx_seq_one_letter_code
_entity_poly.pdbx_strand_id
1 'polypeptide(L)'
;MNDYSLTTAPSTDILSSAFLLGNVGAPFVIGLAVGYFAKKMLRLALFLGGAAIVLLFVTEYYGITEMTDEKLQSAANAATGMVKQSGGFLVERLSYITSKGVSAVAGFFVGLKIG
;
A
#
# COMPACT_ATOMS: atom_id res chain seq x y z
N MET A 1 -41.06 42.32 -20.19
CA MET A 1 -39.79 41.63 -20.49
C MET A 1 -39.41 40.87 -19.24
N ASN A 2 -39.41 39.54 -19.29
CA ASN A 2 -39.00 38.71 -18.16
C ASN A 2 -37.51 38.44 -18.31
N ASP A 3 -36.70 39.02 -17.43
CA ASP A 3 -35.26 38.78 -17.39
C ASP A 3 -34.99 37.48 -16.63
N TYR A 4 -34.77 36.41 -17.39
CA TYR A 4 -34.32 35.13 -16.84
C TYR A 4 -32.84 35.26 -16.50
N SER A 5 -32.52 35.52 -15.23
CA SER A 5 -31.15 35.41 -14.73
C SER A 5 -30.72 33.94 -14.79
N LEU A 6 -29.99 33.58 -15.84
CA LEU A 6 -29.32 32.28 -15.96
C LEU A 6 -28.26 32.18 -14.85
N THR A 7 -28.64 31.59 -13.72
CA THR A 7 -27.71 31.11 -12.71
C THR A 7 -26.80 30.10 -13.37
N THR A 8 -25.64 30.56 -13.81
CA THR A 8 -24.58 29.71 -14.34
C THR A 8 -24.02 28.96 -13.14
N ALA A 9 -24.33 27.67 -13.05
CA ALA A 9 -23.69 26.79 -12.08
C ALA A 9 -22.16 26.95 -12.21
N PRO A 10 -21.40 27.00 -11.09
CA PRO A 10 -19.95 27.14 -11.17
C PRO A 10 -19.41 25.93 -11.94
N SER A 11 -19.01 26.15 -13.19
CA SER A 11 -18.28 25.19 -14.01
C SER A 11 -17.00 24.87 -13.24
N THR A 12 -17.00 23.74 -12.55
CA THR A 12 -15.80 23.22 -11.92
C THR A 12 -14.90 22.81 -13.07
N ASP A 13 -13.96 23.67 -13.46
CA ASP A 13 -13.04 23.38 -14.57
C ASP A 13 -12.14 22.20 -14.18
N ILE A 14 -12.59 20.99 -14.48
CA ILE A 14 -11.92 19.72 -14.16
C ILE A 14 -10.58 19.61 -14.91
N LEU A 15 -10.39 20.42 -15.97
CA LEU A 15 -9.15 20.52 -16.72
C LEU A 15 -8.30 21.75 -16.35
N SER A 16 -8.73 22.55 -15.37
CA SER A 16 -7.91 23.65 -14.85
C SER A 16 -6.62 23.09 -14.27
N SER A 17 -5.49 23.71 -14.59
CA SER A 17 -4.16 23.32 -14.13
C SER A 17 -4.06 23.30 -12.60
N ALA A 18 -4.80 24.16 -11.90
CA ALA A 18 -4.91 24.12 -10.44
C ALA A 18 -5.63 22.85 -9.91
N PHE A 19 -6.69 22.39 -10.60
CA PHE A 19 -7.41 21.16 -10.26
C PHE A 19 -6.58 19.91 -10.61
N LEU A 20 -5.93 19.91 -11.78
CA LEU A 20 -5.07 18.80 -12.20
C LEU A 20 -3.82 18.65 -11.32
N LEU A 21 -3.14 19.74 -10.95
CA LEU A 21 -1.99 19.66 -10.03
C LEU A 21 -2.40 19.20 -8.63
N GLY A 22 -3.45 19.81 -8.06
CA GLY A 22 -3.86 19.56 -6.68
C GLY A 22 -4.58 18.23 -6.49
N ASN A 23 -5.47 17.86 -7.43
CA ASN A 23 -6.38 16.73 -7.27
C ASN A 23 -5.93 15.47 -8.02
N VAL A 24 -5.01 15.58 -8.99
CA VAL A 24 -4.49 14.45 -9.77
C VAL A 24 -2.98 14.27 -9.57
N GLY A 25 -2.21 15.36 -9.61
CA GLY A 25 -0.75 15.35 -9.50
C GLY A 25 -0.25 14.97 -8.10
N ALA A 26 -0.76 15.63 -7.06
CA ALA A 26 -0.38 15.32 -5.67
C ALA A 26 -0.61 13.84 -5.30
N PRO A 27 -1.82 13.25 -5.50
CA PRO A 27 -2.03 11.83 -5.24
C PRO A 27 -1.16 10.92 -6.11
N PHE A 28 -0.88 11.29 -7.37
CA PHE A 28 0.02 10.52 -8.24
C PHE A 28 1.45 10.46 -7.70
N VAL A 29 2.04 11.58 -7.29
CA VAL A 29 3.40 11.62 -6.75
C VAL A 29 3.49 10.86 -5.43
N ILE A 30 2.47 10.99 -4.57
CA ILE A 30 2.38 10.21 -3.33
C ILE A 30 2.31 8.72 -3.65
N GLY A 31 1.44 8.32 -4.58
CA GLY A 31 1.37 6.96 -5.08
C GLY A 31 2.74 6.46 -5.56
N LEU A 32 3.42 7.23 -6.41
CA LEU A 32 4.73 6.91 -6.96
C LEU A 32 5.79 6.73 -5.88
N ALA A 33 5.87 7.63 -4.91
CA ALA A 33 6.80 7.54 -3.79
C ALA A 33 6.54 6.27 -2.96
N VAL A 34 5.27 5.99 -2.64
CA VAL A 34 4.87 4.80 -1.89
C VAL A 34 5.17 3.51 -2.67
N GLY A 35 4.90 3.49 -3.98
CA GLY A 35 5.18 2.35 -4.85
C GLY A 35 6.68 2.06 -4.98
N TYR A 36 7.50 3.10 -5.18
CA TYR A 36 8.95 2.98 -5.23
C TYR A 36 9.51 2.41 -3.92
N PHE A 37 9.04 2.96 -2.80
CA PHE A 37 9.43 2.50 -1.48
C PHE A 37 8.98 1.07 -1.20
N ALA A 38 7.77 0.69 -1.60
CA ALA A 38 7.23 -0.65 -1.41
C ALA A 38 8.11 -1.73 -2.07
N LYS A 39 8.63 -1.50 -3.28
CA LYS A 39 9.52 -2.47 -3.95
C LYS A 39 10.85 -2.66 -3.21
N LYS A 40 11.47 -1.58 -2.75
CA LYS A 40 12.69 -1.64 -1.92
C LYS A 40 12.43 -2.34 -0.59
N MET A 41 11.34 -2.01 0.08
CA MET A 41 10.96 -2.62 1.36
C MET A 41 10.65 -4.11 1.21
N LEU A 42 9.99 -4.52 0.12
CA LEU A 42 9.72 -5.94 -0.13
C LEU A 42 11.01 -6.74 -0.28
N ARG A 43 11.98 -6.23 -1.04
CA ARG A 43 13.30 -6.86 -1.18
C ARG A 43 14.04 -6.95 0.15
N LEU A 44 14.00 -5.88 0.95
CA LEU A 44 14.63 -5.85 2.26
C LEU A 44 13.97 -6.81 3.24
N ALA A 45 12.64 -6.88 3.26
CA ALA A 45 11.88 -7.82 4.08
C ALA A 45 12.16 -9.28 3.67
N LEU A 46 12.22 -9.57 2.38
CA LEU A 46 12.62 -10.89 1.87
C LEU A 46 14.06 -11.24 2.26
N PHE A 47 14.98 -10.29 2.18
CA PHE A 47 16.37 -10.51 2.57
C PHE A 47 16.50 -10.77 4.09
N LEU A 48 15.86 -9.94 4.92
CA LEU A 48 15.85 -10.13 6.38
C LEU A 48 15.15 -11.45 6.78
N GLY A 49 14.01 -11.77 6.15
CA GLY A 49 13.28 -13.00 6.41
C GLY A 49 14.10 -14.23 6.02
N GLY A 50 14.75 -14.21 4.85
CA GLY A 50 15.67 -15.28 4.43
C GLY A 50 16.86 -15.41 5.36
N ALA A 51 17.49 -14.29 5.75
CA ALA A 51 18.60 -14.29 6.70
C ALA A 51 18.19 -14.88 8.06
N ALA A 52 17.00 -14.56 8.56
CA ALA A 52 16.47 -15.11 9.80
C ALA A 52 16.27 -16.65 9.71
N ILE A 53 15.75 -17.15 8.58
CA ILE A 53 15.59 -18.59 8.35
C ILE A 53 16.95 -19.29 8.30
N VAL A 54 17.92 -18.73 7.58
CA VAL A 54 19.28 -19.28 7.53
C VAL A 54 19.90 -19.29 8.93
N LEU A 55 19.75 -18.22 9.71
CA LEU A 55 20.22 -18.16 11.09
C LEU A 55 19.59 -19.24 11.96
N LEU A 56 18.29 -19.51 11.79
CA LEU A 56 17.62 -20.60 12.50
C LEU A 56 18.25 -21.96 12.18
N PHE A 57 18.46 -22.27 10.90
CA PHE A 57 19.11 -23.52 10.49
C PHE A 57 20.55 -23.63 11.03
N VAL A 58 21.32 -22.53 11.04
CA VAL A 58 22.67 -22.52 11.62
C VAL A 58 22.61 -22.78 13.13
N THR A 59 21.67 -22.16 13.84
CA THR A 59 21.52 -22.32 15.29
C THR A 59 21.06 -23.73 15.67
N GLU A 60 20.21 -24.33 14.86
CA GLU A 60 19.80 -25.74 14.97
C GLU A 60 20.96 -26.70 14.65
N TYR A 61 21.77 -26.42 13.62
CA TYR A 61 22.96 -27.21 13.31
C TYR A 61 23.98 -27.25 14.46
N TYR A 62 24.14 -26.14 15.18
CA TYR A 62 24.98 -26.06 16.38
C TYR A 62 24.30 -26.63 17.65
N GLY A 63 23.07 -27.15 17.56
CA GLY A 63 22.36 -27.81 18.65
C GLY A 63 21.84 -26.88 19.75
N ILE A 64 21.74 -25.57 19.48
CA ILE A 64 21.30 -24.57 20.48
C ILE A 64 19.77 -24.48 20.56
N THR A 65 19.04 -24.85 19.51
CA THR A 65 17.56 -24.81 19.45
C THR A 65 16.99 -25.98 18.67
N GLU A 66 15.99 -26.67 19.23
CA GLU A 66 15.14 -27.62 18.51
C GLU A 66 14.00 -26.87 17.79
N MET A 67 13.97 -26.95 16.45
CA MET A 67 12.81 -26.49 15.65
C MET A 67 11.71 -27.54 15.73
N THR A 68 10.73 -27.31 16.62
CA THR A 68 9.53 -28.14 16.72
C THR A 68 8.42 -27.60 15.82
N ASP A 69 7.71 -28.48 15.11
CA ASP A 69 6.63 -28.14 14.17
C ASP A 69 5.54 -27.24 14.80
N GLU A 70 5.31 -27.40 16.10
CA GLU A 70 4.37 -26.61 16.89
C GLU A 70 4.73 -25.10 16.91
N LYS A 71 6.03 -24.77 16.96
CA LYS A 71 6.49 -23.38 16.96
C LYS A 71 6.33 -22.73 15.59
N LEU A 72 6.57 -23.50 14.52
CA LEU A 72 6.35 -23.05 13.14
C LEU A 72 4.86 -22.81 12.87
N GLN A 73 4.01 -23.72 13.34
CA GLN A 73 2.56 -23.59 13.18
C GLN A 73 1.99 -22.41 13.99
N SER A 74 2.50 -22.19 15.20
CA SER A 74 2.14 -21.02 16.01
C SER A 74 2.59 -19.70 15.36
N ALA A 75 3.83 -19.65 14.84
CA ALA A 75 4.32 -18.48 14.12
C ALA A 75 3.51 -18.19 12.84
N ALA A 76 3.15 -19.24 12.09
CA ALA A 76 2.30 -19.12 10.90
C ALA A 76 0.89 -18.63 11.25
N ASN A 77 0.30 -19.14 12.34
CA ASN A 77 -1.01 -18.70 12.82
C ASN A 77 -0.98 -17.25 13.32
N ALA A 78 0.07 -16.84 14.03
CA ALA A 78 0.25 -15.45 14.47
C ALA A 78 0.40 -14.49 13.28
N ALA A 79 1.23 -14.85 12.30
CA ALA A 79 1.38 -14.10 11.06
C ALA A 79 0.04 -13.99 10.29
N THR A 80 -0.68 -15.10 10.17
CA THR A 80 -2.01 -15.14 9.51
C THR A 80 -3.04 -14.29 10.26
N GLY A 81 -3.03 -14.33 11.60
CA GLY A 81 -3.91 -13.51 12.44
C GLY A 81 -3.65 -12.01 12.26
N MET A 82 -2.38 -11.60 12.27
CA MET A 82 -1.97 -10.20 12.02
C MET A 82 -2.36 -9.72 10.62
N VAL A 83 -2.18 -10.57 9.60
CA VAL A 83 -2.56 -10.24 8.23
C VAL A 83 -4.07 -10.09 8.09
N LYS A 84 -4.86 -10.99 8.70
CA LYS A 84 -6.33 -10.91 8.69
C LYS A 84 -6.85 -9.65 9.39
N GLN A 85 -6.29 -9.30 10.54
CA GLN A 85 -6.67 -8.09 11.29
C GLN A 85 -6.34 -6.82 10.50
N SER A 86 -5.15 -6.77 9.90
CA SER A 86 -4.73 -5.63 9.07
C SER A 86 -5.57 -5.53 7.80
N GLY A 87 -5.85 -6.66 7.15
CA GLY A 87 -6.67 -6.74 5.93
C GLY A 87 -8.11 -6.30 6.16
N GLY A 88 -8.74 -6.75 7.26
CA GLY A 88 -10.11 -6.34 7.62
C GLY A 88 -10.24 -4.83 7.83
N PHE A 89 -9.29 -4.23 8.58
CA PHE A 89 -9.30 -2.80 8.87
C PHE A 89 -9.07 -1.94 7.62
N LEU A 90 -8.21 -2.41 6.71
CA LEU A 90 -7.94 -1.76 5.44
C LEU A 90 -9.14 -1.85 4.50
N VAL A 91 -9.78 -3.01 4.35
CA VAL A 91 -10.97 -3.18 3.50
C VAL A 91 -12.12 -2.26 3.96
N GLU A 92 -12.37 -2.18 5.27
CA GLU A 92 -13.40 -1.30 5.85
C GLU A 92 -13.15 0.19 5.51
N ARG A 93 -11.89 0.64 5.58
CA ARG A 93 -11.49 2.04 5.30
C ARG A 93 -11.37 2.35 3.81
N LEU A 94 -10.89 1.40 3.00
CA LEU A 94 -10.73 1.54 1.55
C LEU A 94 -12.07 1.57 0.82
N SER A 95 -13.09 0.86 1.31
CA SER A 95 -14.44 0.90 0.74
C SER A 95 -15.03 2.33 0.72
N TYR A 96 -14.62 3.17 1.67
CA TYR A 96 -15.04 4.58 1.75
C TYR A 96 -14.16 5.55 0.91
N ILE A 97 -12.88 5.22 0.67
CA ILE A 97 -11.88 6.12 0.05
C ILE A 97 -11.64 5.83 -1.44
N THR A 98 -11.91 4.60 -1.90
CA THR A 98 -11.60 4.11 -3.27
C THR A 98 -12.16 4.99 -4.40
N SER A 99 -13.28 5.69 -4.19
CA SER A 99 -14.00 6.40 -5.25
C SER A 99 -13.25 7.63 -5.83
N LYS A 100 -12.17 8.12 -5.19
CA LYS A 100 -11.43 9.32 -5.64
C LYS A 100 -9.93 9.12 -5.92
N GLY A 101 -9.41 7.89 -5.79
CA GLY A 101 -7.96 7.62 -5.71
C GLY A 101 -7.25 7.15 -6.99
N VAL A 102 -7.90 7.21 -8.16
CA VAL A 102 -7.40 6.55 -9.40
C VAL A 102 -5.99 6.99 -9.80
N SER A 103 -5.65 8.27 -9.62
CA SER A 103 -4.32 8.81 -9.93
C SER A 103 -3.23 8.34 -8.96
N ALA A 104 -3.55 8.12 -7.69
CA ALA A 104 -2.62 7.54 -6.72
C ALA A 104 -2.32 6.07 -7.03
N VAL A 105 -3.31 5.31 -7.51
CA VAL A 105 -3.10 3.91 -7.92
C VAL A 105 -2.19 3.84 -9.15
N ALA A 106 -2.42 4.71 -10.14
CA ALA A 106 -1.55 4.80 -11.31
C ALA A 106 -0.11 5.20 -10.93
N GLY A 107 0.03 6.20 -10.05
CA GLY A 107 1.32 6.61 -9.48
C GLY A 107 2.01 5.46 -8.76
N PHE A 108 1.29 4.76 -7.88
CA PHE A 108 1.79 3.59 -7.16
C PHE A 108 2.28 2.49 -8.09
N PHE A 109 1.53 2.16 -9.13
CA PHE A 109 1.95 1.14 -10.10
C PHE A 109 3.25 1.54 -10.83
N VAL A 110 3.36 2.80 -11.27
CA VAL A 110 4.57 3.32 -11.92
C VAL A 110 5.75 3.35 -10.95
N GLY A 111 5.53 3.82 -9.72
CA GLY A 111 6.53 3.82 -8.65
C GLY A 111 7.02 2.40 -8.34
N LEU A 112 6.10 1.45 -8.21
CA LEU A 112 6.42 0.04 -7.98
C LEU A 112 7.19 -0.57 -9.17
N LYS A 113 6.88 -0.18 -10.41
CA LYS A 113 7.62 -0.64 -11.59
C LYS A 113 9.07 -0.11 -11.56
N ILE A 114 9.25 1.17 -11.26
CA ILE A 114 10.56 1.86 -11.27
C ILE A 114 11.42 1.53 -10.04
N GLY A 115 10.80 1.21 -8.90
CA GLY A 115 11.49 0.93 -7.63
C GLY A 115 12.40 -0.29 -7.58
#